data_AF-A0A5R9DWE7-F1
#
_entry.id   AF-A0A5R9DWE7-F1
#
_cell.length_a   1.000
_cell.length_b   1.000
_cell.length_c   1.000
_cell.angle_alpha   90.00
_cell.angle_beta   90.00
_cell.angle_gamma   90.00
#
_symmetry.space_group_name_H-M   'P 1'
#
loop_
_entity.id
_entity.type
_entity.pdbx_description
1 polymer ?
#
loop_
_entity_poly.entity_id
_entity_poly.type
_entity_poly.pdbx_seq_one_letter_code
_entity_poly.pdbx_strand_id
1 'polypeptide(L)'
;MRYLVDRSGDIPSYLGAPPPELFTAELLRYRSDGVSLELTSAGSDALDSYLEHKSALDALSYTLTRNPLREELHRADEPIRILRENATGREIVPGATLTGPSGHPVTYLGPTMSSDDRGATWRPTFTARVSYPDHGTWLYPPAVLGAAYDTEPVAPDAQELR
;
A
#
# COMPACT_ATOMS: atom_id res chain seq x y z
N MET A 1 -24.85 24.97 -7.90
CA MET A 1 -25.91 24.41 -7.04
C MET A 1 -26.13 22.96 -7.44
N ARG A 2 -25.89 22.01 -6.53
CA ARG A 2 -26.14 20.57 -6.75
C ARG A 2 -27.30 20.19 -5.84
N TYR A 3 -28.43 19.76 -6.40
CA TYR A 3 -29.66 19.47 -5.66
C TYR A 3 -29.73 17.98 -5.33
N LEU A 4 -29.97 17.64 -4.06
CA LEU A 4 -30.24 16.28 -3.59
C LEU A 4 -31.75 16.13 -3.35
N VAL A 5 -32.27 14.96 -3.73
CA VAL A 5 -33.62 14.69 -4.27
C VAL A 5 -34.75 14.58 -3.21
N ASP A 6 -35.97 14.66 -3.77
CA ASP A 6 -37.37 14.73 -3.31
C ASP A 6 -37.88 13.76 -2.20
N ARG A 7 -38.89 14.23 -1.44
CA ARG A 7 -39.60 13.57 -0.33
C ARG A 7 -41.06 13.17 -0.64
N SER A 8 -41.58 13.48 -1.84
CA SER A 8 -43.00 13.32 -2.19
C SER A 8 -43.47 11.87 -2.32
N GLY A 9 -42.56 10.94 -2.61
CA GLY A 9 -42.92 9.57 -3.00
C GLY A 9 -43.49 9.45 -4.42
N ASP A 10 -43.70 10.55 -5.14
CA ASP A 10 -44.21 10.58 -6.51
C ASP A 10 -43.09 10.42 -7.56
N ILE A 11 -41.83 10.71 -7.19
CA ILE A 11 -40.65 10.51 -8.04
C ILE A 11 -39.73 9.47 -7.37
N PRO A 12 -39.38 8.35 -8.05
CA PRO A 12 -38.44 7.38 -7.50
C PRO A 12 -37.06 8.02 -7.30
N SER A 13 -36.71 8.33 -6.05
CA SER A 13 -35.35 8.71 -5.69
C SER A 13 -34.52 7.45 -5.46
N TYR A 14 -33.46 7.27 -6.24
CA TYR A 14 -32.49 6.19 -6.05
C TYR A 14 -31.49 6.45 -4.92
N LEU A 15 -31.60 7.60 -4.24
CA LEU A 15 -30.73 7.96 -3.12
C LEU A 15 -31.45 7.67 -1.81
N GLY A 16 -30.78 6.93 -0.93
CA GLY A 16 -31.26 6.69 0.43
C GLY A 16 -31.47 8.01 1.18
N ALA A 17 -32.42 8.03 2.12
CA ALA A 17 -32.65 9.20 2.95
C ALA A 17 -31.36 9.60 3.70
N PRO A 18 -31.03 10.90 3.77
CA PRO A 18 -29.87 11.35 4.53
C PRO A 18 -30.02 10.99 6.02
N PRO A 19 -28.91 10.67 6.71
CA PRO A 19 -28.94 10.37 8.14
C PRO A 19 -29.58 11.50 8.96
N PRO A 20 -30.48 11.19 9.92
CA PRO A 20 -31.20 12.19 10.72
C PRO A 20 -30.28 13.07 11.58
N GLU A 21 -29.07 12.58 11.89
CA GLU A 21 -28.05 13.29 12.65
C GLU A 21 -27.58 14.56 11.94
N LEU A 22 -27.58 14.57 10.60
CA LEU A 22 -27.17 15.75 9.82
C LEU A 22 -28.16 16.91 9.94
N PHE A 23 -29.43 16.62 10.26
CA PHE A 23 -30.44 17.64 10.55
C PHE A 23 -30.36 18.09 12.01
N THR A 24 -30.17 17.14 12.94
CA THR A 24 -30.03 17.44 14.37
C THR A 24 -28.79 18.29 14.65
N ALA A 25 -27.71 18.07 13.90
CA ALA A 25 -26.48 18.86 13.96
C ALA A 25 -26.55 20.18 13.15
N GLU A 26 -27.72 20.52 12.62
CA GLU A 26 -27.96 21.73 11.81
C GLU A 26 -27.04 21.85 10.58
N LEU A 27 -26.57 20.74 10.02
CA LEU A 27 -25.71 20.73 8.82
C LEU A 27 -26.53 20.68 7.52
N LEU A 28 -27.70 20.05 7.56
CA LEU A 28 -28.67 19.96 6.48
C LEU A 28 -30.02 20.50 6.91
N ARG A 29 -30.73 21.14 5.97
CA ARG A 29 -32.13 21.53 6.17
C ARG A 29 -32.93 21.39 4.88
N TYR A 30 -34.25 21.31 5.03
CA TYR A 30 -35.17 21.44 3.91
C TYR A 30 -35.32 22.91 3.49
N ARG A 31 -35.46 23.14 2.18
CA ARG A 31 -35.82 24.45 1.65
C ARG A 31 -37.30 24.73 1.89
N SER A 32 -37.74 25.94 1.54
CA SER A 32 -39.14 26.37 1.72
C SER A 32 -40.16 25.55 0.92
N ASP A 33 -39.72 24.79 -0.09
CA ASP A 33 -40.55 23.85 -0.83
C ASP A 33 -40.85 22.55 -0.06
N GLY A 34 -40.22 22.35 1.11
CA GLY A 34 -40.39 21.17 1.97
C GLY A 34 -39.79 19.88 1.38
N VAL A 35 -39.11 19.98 0.24
CA VAL A 35 -38.74 18.85 -0.61
C VAL A 35 -37.26 18.87 -0.93
N SER A 36 -36.72 20.02 -1.29
CA SER A 36 -35.31 20.17 -1.61
C SER A 36 -34.48 20.23 -0.34
N LEU A 37 -33.30 19.62 -0.37
CA LEU A 37 -32.30 19.75 0.69
C LEU A 37 -31.25 20.80 0.33
N GLU A 38 -30.82 21.56 1.33
CA GLU A 38 -29.66 22.45 1.25
C GLU A 38 -28.75 22.29 2.46
N LEU A 39 -27.45 22.47 2.24
CA LEU A 39 -26.49 22.64 3.33
C LEU A 39 -26.76 23.98 4.00
N THR A 40 -26.72 24.01 5.33
CA THR A 40 -26.67 25.26 6.08
C THR A 40 -25.28 25.88 5.95
N SER A 41 -25.07 27.09 6.48
CA SER A 41 -23.72 27.66 6.59
C SER A 41 -22.79 26.73 7.38
N ALA A 42 -23.25 26.20 8.52
CA ALA A 42 -22.50 25.23 9.33
C ALA A 42 -22.21 23.93 8.56
N GLY A 43 -23.14 23.46 7.73
CA GLY A 43 -22.95 22.30 6.87
C GLY A 43 -21.91 22.52 5.77
N SER A 44 -21.91 23.71 5.16
CA SER A 44 -20.89 24.11 4.19
C SER A 44 -19.51 24.20 4.83
N ASP A 45 -19.38 24.87 5.97
CA ASP A 45 -18.08 25.00 6.68
C ASP A 45 -17.53 23.63 7.12
N ALA A 46 -18.42 22.72 7.56
CA ALA A 46 -18.05 21.35 7.94
C ALA A 46 -17.59 20.53 6.72
N LEU A 47 -18.25 20.68 5.57
CA LEU A 47 -17.84 20.02 4.33
C LEU A 47 -16.48 20.53 3.86
N ASP A 48 -16.26 21.85 3.88
CA ASP A 48 -14.98 22.44 3.49
C ASP A 48 -13.85 21.96 4.40
N SER A 49 -14.07 21.96 5.72
CA SER A 49 -13.12 21.41 6.70
C SER A 49 -12.80 19.92 6.45
N TYR A 50 -13.82 19.13 6.11
CA TYR A 50 -13.61 17.72 5.75
C TYR A 50 -12.79 17.56 4.48
N LEU A 51 -13.06 18.36 3.44
CA LEU A 51 -12.34 18.31 2.17
C LEU A 51 -10.89 18.77 2.34
N GLU A 52 -10.63 19.80 3.14
CA GLU A 52 -9.27 20.22 3.51
C GLU A 52 -8.53 19.11 4.26
N HIS A 53 -9.16 18.50 5.26
CA HIS A 53 -8.59 17.38 6.00
C HIS A 53 -8.28 16.19 5.08
N LYS A 54 -9.21 15.83 4.19
CA LYS A 54 -9.02 14.78 3.18
C LYS A 54 -7.86 15.11 2.25
N SER A 55 -7.78 16.34 1.74
CA SER A 55 -6.68 16.78 0.88
C SER A 55 -5.34 16.73 1.61
N ALA A 56 -5.31 17.08 2.90
CA ALA A 56 -4.10 16.99 3.73
C ALA A 56 -3.68 15.53 3.93
N LEU A 57 -4.63 14.62 4.18
CA LEU A 57 -4.38 13.17 4.27
C LEU A 57 -3.89 12.58 2.93
N ASP A 58 -4.52 12.95 1.82
CA ASP A 58 -4.12 12.50 0.48
C ASP A 58 -2.73 13.04 0.09
N ALA A 59 -2.30 14.16 0.68
CA ALA A 59 -0.96 14.73 0.50
C ALA A 59 0.11 14.09 1.41
N LEU A 60 -0.26 13.30 2.42
CA LEU A 60 0.73 12.58 3.23
C LEU A 60 1.43 11.53 2.36
N SER A 61 2.76 11.51 2.42
CA SER A 61 3.56 10.43 1.84
C SER A 61 3.24 9.13 2.57
N TYR A 62 2.42 8.27 1.98
CA TYR A 62 2.27 6.90 2.45
C TYR A 62 3.37 6.05 1.79
N THR A 63 3.93 5.14 2.55
CA THR A 63 4.78 4.07 2.02
C THR A 63 4.01 2.77 2.14
N LEU A 64 3.63 2.17 1.03
CA LEU A 64 3.08 0.81 1.02
C LEU A 64 4.24 -0.18 1.04
N THR A 65 4.21 -1.13 1.97
CA THR A 65 5.10 -2.29 1.93
C THR A 65 4.29 -3.48 1.44
N ARG A 66 4.77 -4.16 0.38
CA ARG A 66 4.13 -5.41 -0.07
C ARG A 66 4.22 -6.41 1.07
N ASN A 67 3.14 -7.16 1.32
CA ASN A 67 3.12 -8.14 2.41
C ASN A 67 4.38 -9.03 2.36
N PRO A 68 5.31 -8.83 3.30
CA PRO A 68 6.64 -9.42 3.20
C PRO A 68 6.63 -10.90 3.60
N LEU A 69 5.51 -11.41 4.14
CA LEU A 69 5.34 -12.79 4.58
C LEU A 69 4.72 -13.70 3.51
N ARG A 70 4.44 -13.18 2.30
CA ARG A 70 4.05 -14.03 1.17
C ARG A 70 5.25 -14.88 0.75
N GLU A 71 5.05 -16.19 0.67
CA GLU A 71 6.04 -17.19 0.25
C GLU A 71 6.30 -17.20 -1.28
N GLU A 72 5.96 -16.11 -1.96
CA GLU A 72 6.18 -15.95 -3.39
C GLU A 72 7.62 -15.51 -3.65
N LEU A 73 8.26 -16.18 -4.62
CA LEU A 73 9.52 -15.71 -5.19
C LEU A 73 9.36 -14.27 -5.69
N HIS A 74 10.43 -13.49 -5.59
CA HIS A 74 10.50 -12.19 -6.21
C HIS A 74 10.23 -12.31 -7.71
N ARG A 75 9.44 -11.38 -8.24
CA ARG A 75 9.06 -11.44 -9.64
C ARG A 75 10.21 -11.00 -10.51
N ALA A 76 10.44 -11.69 -11.62
CA ALA A 76 11.56 -11.39 -12.51
C ALA A 76 11.42 -10.04 -13.25
N ASP A 77 10.19 -9.53 -13.39
CA ASP A 77 9.87 -8.25 -14.01
C ASP A 77 9.99 -7.05 -13.04
N GLU A 78 10.38 -7.28 -11.78
CA GLU A 78 10.53 -6.23 -10.77
C GLU A 78 11.99 -5.83 -10.57
N PRO A 79 12.27 -4.57 -10.20
CA PRO A 79 13.61 -4.17 -9.81
C PRO A 79 14.07 -4.93 -8.56
N ILE A 80 15.32 -5.40 -8.57
CA ILE A 80 15.89 -6.21 -7.50
C ILE A 80 17.19 -5.62 -6.95
N ARG A 81 17.46 -5.79 -5.66
CA ARG A 81 18.81 -5.62 -5.12
C ARG A 81 19.52 -6.96 -5.14
N ILE A 82 20.68 -7.00 -5.80
CA ILE A 82 21.46 -8.21 -5.94
C ILE A 82 22.06 -8.56 -4.58
N LEU A 83 21.72 -9.74 -4.06
CA LEU A 83 22.29 -10.27 -2.84
C LEU A 83 23.60 -10.99 -3.19
N ARG A 84 24.68 -10.69 -2.48
CA ARG A 84 25.99 -11.32 -2.68
C ARG A 84 26.47 -11.98 -1.40
N GLU A 85 27.04 -13.16 -1.52
CA GLU A 85 27.72 -13.83 -0.41
C GLU A 85 28.98 -13.05 -0.03
N ASN A 86 29.17 -12.77 1.26
CA ASN A 86 30.30 -11.96 1.73
C ASN A 86 31.65 -12.65 1.52
N ALA A 87 31.68 -13.99 1.61
CA ALA A 87 32.91 -14.77 1.50
C ALA A 87 33.44 -14.85 0.06
N THR A 88 32.56 -14.93 -0.93
CA THR A 88 32.92 -15.23 -2.32
C THR A 88 32.57 -14.11 -3.31
N GLY A 89 31.71 -13.16 -2.92
CA GLY A 89 31.14 -12.14 -3.80
C GLY A 89 30.12 -12.68 -4.81
N ARG A 90 29.81 -13.99 -4.76
CA ARG A 90 28.89 -14.64 -5.68
C ARG A 90 27.46 -14.16 -5.43
N GLU A 91 26.74 -13.94 -6.52
CA GLU A 91 25.32 -13.61 -6.48
C GLU A 91 24.47 -14.78 -5.95
N ILE A 92 23.52 -14.44 -5.08
CA ILE A 92 22.49 -15.30 -4.53
C ILE A 92 21.15 -14.87 -5.17
N VAL A 93 20.69 -15.65 -6.14
CA VAL A 93 19.43 -15.38 -6.86
C VAL A 93 18.22 -15.83 -6.03
N PRO A 94 17.04 -15.19 -6.17
CA PRO A 94 15.80 -15.70 -5.61
C PRO A 94 15.57 -17.17 -6.03
N GLY A 95 15.19 -18.02 -5.08
CA GLY A 95 15.08 -19.47 -5.21
C GLY A 95 16.34 -20.23 -4.77
N ALA A 96 17.47 -19.56 -4.57
CA ALA A 96 18.68 -20.22 -4.06
C ALA A 96 18.53 -20.65 -2.59
N THR A 97 19.11 -21.81 -2.28
CA THR A 97 19.25 -22.29 -0.90
C THR A 97 20.49 -21.68 -0.25
N LEU A 98 20.33 -21.18 0.98
CA LEU A 98 21.41 -20.71 1.85
C LEU A 98 21.22 -21.24 3.26
N THR A 99 22.20 -21.01 4.14
CA THR A 99 22.08 -21.31 5.56
C THR A 99 21.51 -20.12 6.31
N GLY A 100 20.34 -20.28 6.92
CA GLY A 100 19.72 -19.25 7.75
C GLY A 100 20.42 -19.09 9.11
N PRO A 101 20.04 -18.08 9.91
CA PRO A 101 20.73 -17.75 11.17
C PRO A 101 20.67 -18.86 12.23
N SER A 102 19.66 -19.73 12.13
CA SER A 102 19.50 -20.92 12.98
C SER A 102 20.36 -22.11 12.54
N GLY A 103 21.17 -21.98 11.49
CA GLY A 103 22.00 -23.06 10.95
C GLY A 103 21.25 -24.02 10.02
N HIS A 104 19.96 -23.80 9.76
CA HIS A 104 19.14 -24.62 8.88
C HIS A 104 19.10 -24.07 7.45
N PRO A 105 18.88 -24.92 6.43
CA PRO A 105 18.70 -24.47 5.06
C PRO A 105 17.43 -23.62 4.92
N VAL A 106 17.53 -22.51 4.19
CA VAL A 106 16.42 -21.62 3.84
C VAL A 106 16.47 -21.27 2.37
N THR A 107 15.32 -20.99 1.78
CA THR A 107 15.21 -20.51 0.39
C THR A 107 15.16 -18.99 0.39
N TYR A 108 16.07 -18.33 -0.33
CA TYR A 108 15.99 -16.88 -0.54
C TYR A 108 14.81 -16.53 -1.45
N LEU A 109 13.91 -15.65 -1.02
CA LEU A 109 12.74 -15.23 -1.81
C LEU A 109 12.92 -13.87 -2.48
N GLY A 110 14.06 -13.18 -2.30
CA GLY A 110 14.26 -11.81 -2.75
C GLY A 110 14.08 -10.75 -1.65
N PRO A 111 14.30 -9.46 -1.96
CA PRO A 111 14.13 -8.37 -1.00
C PRO A 111 12.64 -8.14 -0.67
N THR A 112 12.37 -7.45 0.43
CA THR A 112 11.05 -6.84 0.64
C THR A 112 10.88 -5.63 -0.29
N MET A 113 9.63 -5.28 -0.61
CA MET A 113 9.30 -4.23 -1.58
C MET A 113 8.49 -3.12 -0.94
N SER A 114 8.79 -1.88 -1.31
CA SER A 114 8.05 -0.69 -0.89
C SER A 114 7.64 0.16 -2.09
N SER A 115 6.58 0.95 -1.94
CA SER A 115 6.08 1.89 -2.95
C SER A 115 5.62 3.17 -2.28
N ASP A 116 5.96 4.30 -2.88
CA ASP A 116 5.53 5.66 -2.52
C ASP A 116 4.36 6.17 -3.38
N ASP A 117 3.94 5.41 -4.39
CA ASP A 117 2.98 5.78 -5.46
C ASP A 117 1.80 4.80 -5.60
N ARG A 118 1.26 4.34 -4.46
CA ARG A 118 0.07 3.48 -4.30
C ARG A 118 0.24 2.12 -4.99
N GLY A 119 1.48 1.66 -5.10
CA GLY A 119 1.84 0.39 -5.71
C GLY A 119 2.05 0.45 -7.22
N ALA A 120 2.09 1.64 -7.82
CA ALA A 120 2.39 1.80 -9.25
C ALA A 120 3.85 1.43 -9.56
N THR A 121 4.79 1.84 -8.70
CA THR A 121 6.21 1.51 -8.79
C THR A 121 6.68 0.85 -7.51
N TRP A 122 7.28 -0.33 -7.63
CA TRP A 122 7.87 -1.06 -6.50
C TRP A 122 9.39 -0.89 -6.45
N ARG A 123 9.90 -0.63 -5.26
CA ARG A 123 11.33 -0.48 -4.99
C ARG A 123 11.80 -1.52 -3.98
N PRO A 124 12.88 -2.25 -4.26
CA PRO A 124 13.46 -3.20 -3.32
C PRO A 124 14.11 -2.47 -2.14
N THR A 125 13.82 -2.95 -0.93
CA THR A 125 14.43 -2.46 0.31
C THR A 125 15.66 -3.31 0.69
N PHE A 126 16.26 -3.02 1.84
CA PHE A 126 17.48 -3.68 2.34
C PHE A 126 17.22 -4.89 3.24
N THR A 127 15.98 -5.40 3.30
CA THR A 127 15.63 -6.59 4.08
C THR A 127 15.38 -7.77 3.16
N ALA A 128 16.05 -8.89 3.43
CA ALA A 128 15.88 -10.14 2.70
C ALA A 128 14.70 -10.93 3.24
N ARG A 129 13.92 -11.51 2.33
CA ARG A 129 12.89 -12.50 2.64
C ARG A 129 13.47 -13.90 2.42
N VAL A 130 13.27 -14.80 3.36
CA VAL A 130 13.65 -16.20 3.24
C VAL A 130 12.50 -17.09 3.68
N SER A 131 12.37 -18.29 3.12
CA SER A 131 11.41 -19.28 3.60
C SER A 131 12.13 -20.49 4.20
N TYR A 132 11.65 -20.93 5.35
CA TYR A 132 11.98 -22.22 5.95
C TYR A 132 10.95 -23.25 5.50
N PRO A 133 11.35 -24.45 5.05
CA PRO A 133 10.42 -25.48 4.56
C PRO A 133 9.23 -25.76 5.47
N ASP A 134 9.44 -25.76 6.79
CA ASP A 134 8.41 -26.12 7.79
C ASP A 134 7.97 -24.94 8.67
N HIS A 135 8.49 -23.73 8.44
CA HIS A 135 8.26 -22.57 9.32
C HIS A 135 7.88 -21.28 8.57
N GLY A 136 7.73 -21.35 7.25
CA GLY A 136 7.26 -20.26 6.40
C GLY A 136 8.28 -19.12 6.25
N THR A 137 7.78 -17.93 5.91
CA THR A 137 8.62 -16.76 5.58
C THR A 137 9.13 -16.02 6.81
N TRP A 138 10.42 -15.68 6.78
CA TRP A 138 11.12 -14.85 7.76
C TRP A 138 11.85 -13.70 7.07
N LEU A 139 12.10 -12.64 7.83
CA LEU A 139 12.77 -11.44 7.36
C LEU A 139 14.09 -11.27 8.10
N TYR A 140 15.18 -11.10 7.34
CA TYR A 140 16.50 -10.90 7.91
C TYR A 140 17.24 -9.75 7.24
N PRO A 141 18.05 -8.99 7.99
CA PRO A 141 19.13 -8.22 7.39
C PRO A 141 20.09 -9.17 6.66
N PRO A 142 20.56 -8.84 5.44
CA PRO A 142 21.50 -9.66 4.68
C PRO A 142 22.72 -10.13 5.47
N ALA A 143 23.26 -9.27 6.34
CA ALA A 143 24.46 -9.58 7.13
C ALA A 143 24.28 -10.82 8.02
N VAL A 144 23.08 -11.08 8.54
CA VAL A 144 22.78 -12.26 9.37
C VAL A 144 22.77 -13.54 8.53
N LEU A 145 22.60 -13.41 7.21
CA LEU A 145 22.66 -14.49 6.23
C LEU A 145 24.08 -14.67 5.64
N GLY A 146 25.09 -13.97 6.16
CA GLY A 146 26.44 -13.98 5.60
C GLY A 146 26.55 -13.30 4.24
N ALA A 147 25.62 -12.38 3.93
CA ALA A 147 25.51 -11.73 2.63
C ALA A 147 25.37 -10.20 2.77
N ALA A 148 25.41 -9.50 1.64
CA ALA A 148 25.14 -8.07 1.53
C ALA A 148 24.39 -7.78 0.23
N TYR A 149 23.54 -6.75 0.26
CA TYR A 149 22.96 -6.22 -0.97
C TYR A 149 23.91 -5.26 -1.66
N ASP A 150 23.92 -5.29 -3.00
CA ASP A 150 24.50 -4.21 -3.80
C ASP A 150 23.75 -2.89 -3.48
N THR A 151 24.52 -1.78 -3.46
CA THR A 151 24.01 -0.46 -3.08
C THR A 151 22.98 0.09 -4.06
N GLU A 152 23.04 -0.32 -5.32
CA GLU A 152 22.07 0.08 -6.34
C GLU A 152 21.17 -1.09 -6.75
N PRO A 153 19.86 -0.87 -6.89
CA PRO A 153 18.97 -1.87 -7.47
C PRO A 153 19.23 -2.00 -8.98
N VAL A 154 18.99 -3.20 -9.50
CA VAL A 154 19.11 -3.56 -10.92
C VAL A 154 17.71 -3.65 -11.51
N ALA A 155 17.53 -3.04 -12.69
CA ALA A 155 16.29 -3.15 -13.46
C ALA A 155 16.20 -4.52 -14.17
N PRO A 156 15.00 -5.04 -14.44
CA PRO A 156 14.80 -6.37 -15.04
C PRO A 156 15.63 -6.62 -16.32
N ASP A 157 15.67 -5.63 -17.22
CA ASP A 157 16.32 -5.75 -18.53
C ASP A 157 17.85 -5.70 -18.47
N ALA A 158 18.42 -5.33 -17.32
CA ALA A 158 19.88 -5.25 -17.14
C ALA A 158 20.51 -6.59 -16.75
N GLN A 159 19.72 -7.63 -16.44
CA GLN A 159 20.24 -8.96 -16.10
C GLN A 159 20.66 -9.80 -17.32
N GLU A 160 20.17 -9.51 -18.54
CA GLU A 160 20.49 -10.32 -19.74
C GLU A 160 21.86 -10.02 -20.39
N LEU A 161 22.64 -9.07 -19.86
CA LEU A 161 23.92 -8.65 -20.46
C LEU A 161 25.17 -9.09 -19.67
N ARG A 162 25.09 -10.06 -18.76
CA ARG A 162 26.25 -10.55 -18.00
C ARG A 162 26.47 -12.06 -18.07
#